data_AF-A0A972U2J6-F1
#
_entry.id   AF-A0A972U2J6-F1
#
_cell.length_a   1.000
_cell.length_b   1.000
_cell.length_c   1.000
_cell.angle_alpha   90.00
_cell.angle_beta   90.00
_cell.angle_gamma   90.00
#
_symmetry.space_group_name_H-M   'P 1'
#
loop_
_entity.id
_entity.type
_entity.pdbx_description
1 polymer ?
#
loop_
_entity_poly.entity_id
_entity_poly.type
_entity_poly.pdbx_seq_one_letter_code
_entity_poly.pdbx_strand_id
1 'polypeptide(L)'
;MGRVFAAGAVATGALLLTSTVANADESAPAVSETASANPYVYWSYWSGSADGTWEFAQKGGGDVTPADGTVEGWAYSGGSDGAISQPPRTAADFNEVCGNTDAVSGKKRVAVIVDFGTTAVAPQGSTPPAPASDCVTADPAANGLQVLAEAEPVRSTPQGQVCGINGYPASGCGEQVPLAAVNTVEEISTADSTAAQSTTDSSGVPTWVPFAVGGIIVIGLAGAAVAMSRRRNG
;
A
#
# COMPACT_ATOMS: atom_id res chain seq x y z
N MET A 1 -71.43 28.55 -0.63
CA MET A 1 -72.13 29.85 -0.80
C MET A 1 -71.23 30.92 -0.22
N GLY A 2 -70.39 31.59 -1.02
CA GLY A 2 -70.68 32.88 -1.67
C GLY A 2 -70.26 34.01 -0.69
N ARG A 3 -69.49 35.05 -1.03
CA ARG A 3 -69.28 35.80 -2.27
C ARG A 3 -68.06 36.72 -2.06
N VAL A 4 -67.24 36.96 -3.08
CA VAL A 4 -66.49 38.23 -3.30
C VAL A 4 -66.23 38.30 -4.82
N PHE A 5 -67.06 38.98 -5.64
CA PHE A 5 -66.92 40.38 -6.11
C PHE A 5 -65.46 40.77 -6.44
N ALA A 6 -65.05 40.74 -7.71
CA ALA A 6 -65.20 41.80 -8.71
C ALA A 6 -64.00 42.76 -8.80
N ALA A 7 -63.46 42.81 -10.02
CA ALA A 7 -63.01 43.98 -10.77
C ALA A 7 -61.81 44.81 -10.30
N GLY A 8 -60.84 44.90 -11.23
CA GLY A 8 -60.33 46.19 -11.69
C GLY A 8 -58.90 46.52 -11.30
N ALA A 9 -57.99 46.53 -12.27
CA ALA A 9 -57.59 47.79 -12.94
C ALA A 9 -56.34 47.55 -13.80
N VAL A 10 -56.40 48.11 -15.01
CA VAL A 10 -55.33 48.18 -15.99
C VAL A 10 -54.27 49.18 -15.51
N ALA A 11 -53.00 48.81 -15.63
CA ALA A 11 -51.90 49.77 -15.60
C ALA A 11 -50.98 49.50 -16.81
N THR A 12 -51.23 50.28 -17.85
CA THR A 12 -50.31 50.53 -18.96
C THR A 12 -49.04 51.19 -18.42
N GLY A 13 -47.90 50.50 -18.55
CA GLY A 13 -46.57 51.04 -18.27
C GLY A 13 -45.64 50.69 -19.42
N ALA A 14 -45.48 51.61 -20.36
CA ALA A 14 -44.40 51.58 -21.32
C ALA A 14 -43.09 51.85 -20.57
N LEU A 15 -42.16 50.88 -20.55
CA LEU A 15 -40.80 51.11 -20.09
C LEU A 15 -39.81 50.83 -21.23
N LEU A 16 -39.03 51.87 -21.51
CA LEU A 16 -38.10 52.02 -22.60
C LEU A 16 -36.99 50.96 -22.55
N LEU A 17 -36.72 50.38 -23.72
CA LEU A 17 -35.54 49.58 -24.03
C LEU A 17 -34.29 50.43 -23.84
N THR A 18 -33.45 50.09 -22.87
CA THR A 18 -32.05 50.52 -22.85
C THR A 18 -31.17 49.28 -22.90
N SER A 19 -30.58 49.07 -24.08
CA SER A 19 -29.62 48.01 -24.35
C SER A 19 -28.35 48.27 -23.56
N THR A 20 -28.12 47.48 -22.50
CA THR A 20 -26.80 47.39 -21.87
C THR A 20 -26.01 46.29 -22.58
N VAL A 21 -24.83 46.67 -23.05
CA VAL A 21 -23.86 45.83 -23.72
C VAL A 21 -23.44 44.67 -22.82
N ALA A 22 -23.45 43.46 -23.38
CA ALA A 22 -22.91 42.27 -22.73
C ALA A 22 -21.39 42.43 -22.57
N ASN A 23 -20.93 42.57 -21.33
CA ASN A 23 -19.55 42.22 -21.01
C ASN A 23 -19.52 40.69 -20.87
N ALA A 24 -18.90 40.01 -21.82
CA ALA A 24 -18.42 38.66 -21.63
C ALA A 24 -17.32 38.73 -20.57
N ASP A 25 -17.67 38.48 -19.31
CA ASP A 25 -16.67 38.15 -18.31
C ASP A 25 -16.17 36.74 -18.64
N GLU A 26 -14.86 36.66 -18.76
CA GLU A 26 -14.10 35.51 -19.17
C GLU A 26 -14.30 34.45 -18.09
N SER A 27 -15.17 33.47 -18.34
CA SER A 27 -15.32 32.29 -17.51
C SER A 27 -13.96 31.55 -17.48
N ALA A 28 -13.07 31.96 -16.58
CA ALA A 28 -11.89 31.21 -16.25
C ALA A 28 -12.34 29.79 -15.88
N PRO A 29 -11.76 28.74 -16.47
CA PRO A 29 -12.10 27.39 -16.06
C PRO A 29 -11.80 27.30 -14.56
N ALA A 30 -12.82 27.02 -13.76
CA ALA A 30 -12.64 26.62 -12.39
C ALA A 30 -11.79 25.34 -12.43
N VAL A 31 -10.48 25.50 -12.21
CA VAL A 31 -9.62 24.38 -11.84
C VAL A 31 -10.23 23.87 -10.55
N SER A 32 -11.03 22.81 -10.65
CA SER A 32 -11.35 22.01 -9.49
C SER A 32 -10.03 21.38 -9.08
N GLU A 33 -9.29 22.03 -8.19
CA GLU A 33 -8.40 21.30 -7.30
C GLU A 33 -9.30 20.27 -6.64
N THR A 34 -9.27 19.04 -7.15
CA THR A 34 -9.66 17.89 -6.36
C THR A 34 -8.77 17.95 -5.13
N ALA A 35 -9.29 18.46 -4.01
CA ALA A 35 -8.68 18.34 -2.72
C ALA A 35 -8.45 16.84 -2.51
N SER A 36 -7.22 16.39 -2.72
CA SER A 36 -6.87 15.00 -2.53
C SER A 36 -7.00 14.76 -1.02
N ALA A 37 -8.02 14.01 -0.64
CA ALA A 37 -8.28 13.71 0.76
C ALA A 37 -7.14 12.84 1.29
N ASN A 38 -6.65 13.17 2.48
CA ASN A 38 -5.62 12.39 3.15
C ASN A 38 -6.10 10.94 3.34
N PRO A 39 -5.31 9.92 2.93
CA PRO A 39 -5.70 8.53 3.06
C PRO A 39 -5.83 8.14 4.54
N TYR A 40 -6.83 7.35 4.85
CA TYR A 40 -6.93 6.68 6.14
C TYR A 40 -6.01 5.47 6.15
N VAL A 41 -5.17 5.33 7.17
CA VAL A 41 -4.29 4.15 7.31
C VAL A 41 -4.81 3.29 8.45
N TYR A 42 -5.13 2.03 8.16
CA TYR A 42 -5.78 1.13 9.11
C TYR A 42 -5.42 -0.33 8.85
N TRP A 43 -5.77 -1.20 9.81
CA TRP A 43 -5.66 -2.66 9.66
C TRP A 43 -6.84 -3.19 8.84
N SER A 44 -6.55 -3.58 7.61
CA SER A 44 -7.48 -4.26 6.70
C SER A 44 -7.43 -5.78 6.91
N TYR A 45 -8.52 -6.47 6.61
CA TYR A 45 -8.70 -7.91 6.81
C TYR A 45 -8.92 -8.60 5.48
N TRP A 46 -8.28 -9.76 5.31
CA TRP A 46 -8.16 -10.46 4.03
C TRP A 46 -8.31 -11.97 4.22
N SER A 47 -8.98 -12.61 3.28
CA SER A 47 -9.03 -14.07 3.19
C SER A 47 -8.07 -14.56 2.11
N GLY A 48 -7.28 -15.57 2.45
CA GLY A 48 -6.38 -16.23 1.51
C GLY A 48 -7.11 -17.22 0.61
N SER A 49 -6.75 -17.21 -0.68
CA SER A 49 -7.17 -18.21 -1.65
C SER A 49 -6.11 -19.31 -1.80
N ALA A 50 -6.53 -20.49 -2.25
CA ALA A 50 -5.66 -21.66 -2.37
C ALA A 50 -4.50 -21.49 -3.38
N ASP A 51 -4.57 -20.49 -4.25
CA ASP A 51 -3.51 -20.12 -5.21
C ASP A 51 -2.50 -19.11 -4.63
N GLY A 52 -2.59 -18.82 -3.32
CA GLY A 52 -1.71 -17.88 -2.63
C GLY A 52 -2.11 -16.41 -2.79
N THR A 53 -3.27 -16.13 -3.41
CA THR A 53 -3.76 -14.75 -3.59
C THR A 53 -4.67 -14.30 -2.45
N TRP A 54 -4.91 -12.99 -2.37
CA TRP A 54 -5.71 -12.36 -1.34
C TRP A 54 -7.04 -11.84 -1.88
N GLU A 55 -8.10 -12.06 -1.12
CA GLU A 55 -9.41 -11.43 -1.32
C GLU A 55 -9.70 -10.50 -0.14
N PHE A 56 -10.16 -9.28 -0.44
CA PHE A 56 -10.56 -8.34 0.59
C PHE A 56 -11.80 -8.88 1.32
N ALA A 57 -11.75 -8.95 2.65
CA ALA A 57 -12.84 -9.54 3.41
C ALA A 57 -14.06 -8.60 3.45
N GLN A 58 -15.22 -9.12 3.05
CA GLN A 58 -16.49 -8.38 3.06
C GLN A 58 -17.14 -8.29 4.45
N LYS A 59 -16.55 -8.95 5.44
CA LYS A 59 -16.95 -8.95 6.85
C LYS A 59 -15.70 -8.73 7.70
N GLY A 60 -15.85 -8.10 8.86
CA GLY A 60 -14.76 -7.99 9.81
C GLY A 60 -14.38 -9.35 10.40
N GLY A 61 -13.14 -9.50 10.86
CA GLY A 61 -12.66 -10.75 11.46
C GLY A 61 -13.45 -11.22 12.69
N GLY A 62 -14.22 -10.34 13.35
CA GLY A 62 -15.14 -10.72 14.42
C GLY A 62 -16.35 -11.54 13.96
N ASP A 63 -16.73 -11.40 12.68
CA ASP A 63 -17.93 -11.99 12.08
C ASP A 63 -17.62 -13.17 11.14
N VAL A 64 -16.33 -13.50 10.98
CA VAL A 64 -15.85 -14.62 10.17
C VAL A 64 -15.31 -15.70 11.09
N THR A 65 -15.75 -16.94 10.89
CA THR A 65 -15.18 -18.13 11.51
C THR A 65 -14.37 -18.87 10.44
N PRO A 66 -13.03 -18.73 10.43
CA PRO A 66 -12.17 -19.41 9.45
C PRO A 66 -12.32 -20.93 9.55
N ALA A 67 -12.20 -21.62 8.43
CA ALA A 67 -12.15 -23.09 8.42
C ALA A 67 -10.74 -23.59 8.78
N ASP A 68 -10.61 -24.87 9.13
CA ASP A 68 -9.29 -25.51 9.20
C ASP A 68 -8.62 -25.47 7.83
N GLY A 69 -7.33 -25.16 7.80
CA GLY A 69 -6.55 -25.11 6.55
C GLY A 69 -6.62 -23.78 5.80
N THR A 70 -7.28 -22.75 6.34
CA THR A 70 -7.37 -21.43 5.68
C THR A 70 -6.25 -20.49 6.13
N VAL A 71 -6.08 -19.42 5.35
CA VAL A 71 -5.15 -18.34 5.64
C VAL A 71 -5.93 -17.05 5.85
N GLU A 72 -5.62 -16.36 6.94
CA GLU A 72 -6.21 -15.08 7.33
C GLU A 72 -5.13 -14.00 7.32
N GLY A 73 -5.41 -12.87 6.69
CA GLY A 73 -4.46 -11.80 6.46
C GLY A 73 -4.87 -10.49 7.13
N TRP A 74 -3.89 -9.81 7.71
CA TRP A 74 -4.04 -8.48 8.31
C TRP A 74 -2.99 -7.55 7.73
N ALA A 75 -3.40 -6.46 7.08
CA ALA A 75 -2.47 -5.53 6.45
C ALA A 75 -2.72 -4.10 6.91
N TYR A 76 -1.67 -3.44 7.42
CA TYR A 76 -1.68 -2.02 7.73
C TYR A 76 -1.34 -1.23 6.48
N SER A 77 -2.36 -0.64 5.84
CA SER A 77 -2.19 0.09 4.59
C SER A 77 -3.13 1.28 4.49
N GLY A 78 -2.77 2.22 3.61
CA GLY A 78 -3.61 3.38 3.31
C GLY A 78 -4.76 3.01 2.39
N GLY A 79 -5.97 3.44 2.74
CA GLY A 79 -7.12 3.53 1.85
C GLY A 79 -7.49 5.00 1.62
N SER A 80 -7.79 5.37 0.38
CA SER A 80 -8.47 6.63 0.07
C SER A 80 -9.96 6.37 -0.17
N ASP A 81 -10.78 7.43 -0.17
CA ASP A 81 -12.17 7.31 -0.61
C ASP A 81 -12.22 6.69 -2.02
N GLY A 82 -12.79 5.48 -2.11
CA GLY A 82 -12.88 4.70 -3.35
C GLY A 82 -11.68 3.82 -3.72
N ALA A 83 -10.58 3.82 -2.95
CA ALA A 83 -9.47 2.87 -3.15
C ALA A 83 -9.55 1.68 -2.19
N ILE A 84 -9.31 0.49 -2.73
CA ILE A 84 -9.17 -0.74 -1.94
C ILE A 84 -7.81 -0.71 -1.24
N SER A 85 -7.79 -0.98 0.07
CA SER A 85 -6.55 -1.20 0.82
C SER A 85 -5.65 -2.23 0.13
N GLN A 86 -4.36 -2.19 0.37
CA GLN A 86 -3.44 -3.18 -0.21
C GLN A 86 -3.44 -4.47 0.63
N PRO A 87 -3.42 -5.65 -0.02
CA PRO A 87 -3.33 -6.93 0.68
C PRO A 87 -1.96 -7.12 1.36
N PRO A 88 -1.82 -8.12 2.24
CA PRO A 88 -0.51 -8.55 2.71
C PRO A 88 0.42 -8.84 1.52
N ARG A 89 1.69 -8.43 1.64
CA ARG A 89 2.71 -8.65 0.60
C ARG A 89 3.23 -10.09 0.60
N THR A 90 3.11 -10.79 1.73
CA THR A 90 3.38 -12.24 1.82
C THR A 90 2.22 -13.00 1.20
N ALA A 91 2.50 -14.03 0.40
CA ALA A 91 1.48 -14.86 -0.23
C ALA A 91 0.64 -15.61 0.81
N ALA A 92 -0.62 -15.89 0.47
CA ALA A 92 -1.54 -16.63 1.33
C ALA A 92 -1.29 -18.15 1.27
N ASP A 93 -0.13 -18.61 1.72
CA ASP A 93 0.24 -20.03 1.67
C ASP A 93 0.09 -20.73 3.04
N PHE A 94 -0.95 -21.55 3.17
CA PHE A 94 -1.18 -22.33 4.38
C PHE A 94 -0.05 -23.33 4.65
N ASN A 95 0.49 -23.98 3.62
CA ASN A 95 1.50 -25.03 3.82
C ASN A 95 2.85 -24.42 4.23
N GLU A 96 3.18 -23.23 3.73
CA GLU A 96 4.38 -22.51 4.16
C GLU A 96 4.32 -22.19 5.66
N VAL A 97 3.17 -21.73 6.16
CA VAL A 97 3.02 -21.30 7.56
C VAL A 97 2.73 -22.48 8.51
N CYS A 98 1.83 -23.39 8.12
CA CYS A 98 1.29 -24.45 8.97
C CYS A 98 1.73 -25.87 8.60
N GLY A 99 2.55 -26.06 7.56
CA GLY A 99 2.89 -27.39 7.04
C GLY A 99 3.60 -28.31 8.04
N ASN A 100 4.27 -27.73 9.05
CA ASN A 100 4.93 -28.47 10.12
C ASN A 100 4.10 -28.58 11.41
N THR A 101 2.87 -28.05 11.41
CA THR A 101 1.98 -28.08 12.56
C THR A 101 1.03 -29.25 12.45
N ASP A 102 1.16 -30.23 13.36
CA ASP A 102 0.29 -31.38 13.42
C ASP A 102 -1.18 -30.99 13.68
N ALA A 103 -2.10 -31.69 13.02
CA ALA A 103 -3.52 -31.52 13.30
C ALA A 103 -3.86 -32.04 14.71
N VAL A 104 -4.62 -31.25 15.46
CA VAL A 104 -5.12 -31.62 16.80
C VAL A 104 -6.60 -31.94 16.70
N SER A 105 -7.01 -33.11 17.18
CA SER A 105 -8.41 -33.53 17.15
C SER A 105 -9.32 -32.53 17.85
N GLY A 106 -10.39 -32.10 17.16
CA GLY A 106 -11.35 -31.14 17.67
C GLY A 106 -10.87 -29.68 17.67
N LYS A 107 -9.75 -29.39 17.00
CA LYS A 107 -9.24 -28.04 16.79
C LYS A 107 -9.09 -27.76 15.29
N LYS A 108 -8.96 -26.49 14.95
CA LYS A 108 -8.61 -26.04 13.59
C LYS A 108 -7.24 -25.38 13.60
N ARG A 109 -6.53 -25.46 12.50
CA ARG A 109 -5.32 -24.72 12.19
C ARG A 109 -5.67 -23.62 11.20
N VAL A 110 -5.24 -22.41 11.52
CA VAL A 110 -5.41 -21.26 10.65
C VAL A 110 -4.06 -20.57 10.55
N ALA A 111 -3.58 -20.38 9.33
CA ALA A 111 -2.38 -19.59 9.09
C ALA A 111 -2.76 -18.11 9.21
N VAL A 112 -2.05 -17.37 10.04
CA VAL A 112 -2.23 -15.92 10.21
C VAL A 112 -1.02 -15.22 9.63
N ILE A 113 -1.26 -14.25 8.75
CA ILE A 113 -0.21 -13.41 8.16
C ILE A 113 -0.51 -11.96 8.52
N VAL A 114 0.48 -11.29 9.11
CA VAL A 114 0.41 -9.89 9.51
C VAL A 114 1.43 -9.09 8.72
N ASP A 115 0.96 -8.14 7.94
CA ASP A 115 1.76 -7.19 7.19
C ASP A 115 1.64 -5.79 7.83
N PHE A 116 2.72 -5.32 8.46
CA PHE A 116 2.77 -4.03 9.15
C PHE A 116 2.83 -2.81 8.22
N GLY A 117 2.76 -3.00 6.91
CA GLY A 117 2.81 -1.94 5.92
C GLY A 117 4.23 -1.48 5.57
N THR A 118 4.30 -0.40 4.82
CA THR A 118 5.56 0.21 4.36
C THR A 118 5.84 1.48 5.15
N THR A 119 7.07 1.98 5.05
CA THR A 119 7.45 3.27 5.63
C THR A 119 6.62 4.44 5.07
N ALA A 120 6.06 4.30 3.87
CA ALA A 120 5.22 5.33 3.23
C ALA A 120 3.90 5.59 3.99
N VAL A 121 3.41 4.62 4.76
CA VAL A 121 2.18 4.74 5.56
C VAL A 121 2.44 4.65 7.06
N ALA A 122 3.71 4.61 7.47
CA ALA A 122 4.08 4.49 8.87
C ALA A 122 3.81 5.81 9.62
N PRO A 123 3.35 5.75 10.88
CA PRO A 123 3.32 6.93 11.74
C PRO A 123 4.69 7.61 11.80
N GLN A 124 4.70 8.94 11.91
CA GLN A 124 5.93 9.71 11.92
C GLN A 124 6.90 9.23 13.01
N GLY A 125 8.16 9.01 12.63
CA GLY A 125 9.20 8.55 13.56
C GLY A 125 9.12 7.07 13.95
N SER A 126 8.21 6.31 13.34
CA SER A 126 8.12 4.86 13.50
C SER A 126 8.66 4.12 12.28
N THR A 127 9.03 2.85 12.46
CA THR A 127 9.42 1.95 11.38
C THR A 127 8.54 0.70 11.49
N PRO A 128 7.84 0.30 10.42
CA PRO A 128 7.07 -0.93 10.42
C PRO A 128 7.96 -2.14 10.74
N PRO A 129 7.51 -3.07 11.60
CA PRO A 129 8.14 -4.38 11.74
C PRO A 129 8.15 -5.16 10.42
N ALA A 130 9.00 -6.19 10.35
CA ALA A 130 8.92 -7.17 9.27
C ALA A 130 7.57 -7.91 9.33
N PRO A 131 7.02 -8.38 8.19
CA PRO A 131 5.83 -9.22 8.20
C PRO A 131 6.00 -10.43 9.12
N ALA A 132 4.94 -10.78 9.83
CA ALA A 132 4.89 -11.92 10.73
C ALA A 132 3.91 -12.97 10.21
N SER A 133 4.18 -14.23 10.50
CA SER A 133 3.31 -15.35 10.19
C SER A 133 3.31 -16.35 11.32
N ASP A 134 2.14 -16.86 11.69
CA ASP A 134 2.01 -17.90 12.71
C ASP A 134 0.91 -18.90 12.37
N CYS A 135 1.07 -20.13 12.84
CA CYS A 135 0.08 -21.18 12.68
C CYS A 135 -0.73 -21.37 13.96
N VAL A 136 -1.95 -20.85 13.97
CA VAL A 136 -2.82 -20.87 15.16
C VAL A 136 -3.62 -22.17 15.21
N THR A 137 -3.49 -22.92 16.30
CA THR A 137 -4.37 -24.06 16.61
C THR A 137 -5.49 -23.59 17.54
N ALA A 138 -6.67 -23.33 16.99
CA ALA A 138 -7.79 -22.71 17.70
C ALA A 138 -8.99 -23.62 17.90
N ASP A 139 -9.90 -23.20 18.77
CA ASP A 139 -11.24 -23.77 18.85
C ASP A 139 -11.97 -23.67 17.48
N PRO A 140 -12.74 -24.70 17.07
CA PRO A 140 -13.47 -24.65 15.80
C PRO A 140 -14.36 -23.40 15.66
N ALA A 141 -14.94 -22.92 16.76
CA ALA A 141 -15.82 -21.74 16.77
C ALA A 141 -15.07 -20.40 16.78
N ALA A 142 -13.73 -20.38 16.92
CA ALA A 142 -12.97 -19.14 17.02
C ALA A 142 -13.13 -18.27 15.77
N ASN A 143 -13.44 -16.99 15.94
CA ASN A 143 -13.52 -16.05 14.82
C ASN A 143 -12.12 -15.53 14.43
N GLY A 144 -12.01 -14.84 13.29
CA GLY A 144 -10.76 -14.28 12.78
C GLY A 144 -10.05 -13.33 13.76
N LEU A 145 -10.80 -12.55 14.55
CA LEU A 145 -10.19 -11.70 15.59
C LEU A 145 -9.59 -12.51 16.75
N GLN A 146 -10.27 -13.56 17.18
CA GLN A 146 -9.76 -14.46 18.22
C GLN A 146 -8.54 -15.22 17.71
N VAL A 147 -8.57 -15.68 16.47
CA VAL A 147 -7.42 -16.32 15.81
C VAL A 147 -6.23 -15.34 15.74
N LEU A 148 -6.43 -14.09 15.35
CA LEU A 148 -5.37 -13.08 15.37
C LEU A 148 -4.81 -12.86 16.78
N ALA A 149 -5.67 -12.78 17.80
CA ALA A 149 -5.26 -12.53 19.18
C ALA A 149 -4.44 -13.69 19.79
N GLU A 150 -4.55 -14.89 19.23
CA GLU A 150 -3.68 -16.02 19.59
C GLU A 150 -2.31 -15.96 18.87
N ALA A 151 -2.26 -15.39 17.66
CA ALA A 151 -1.02 -15.23 16.89
C ALA A 151 -0.14 -14.08 17.42
N GLU A 152 -0.76 -12.94 17.75
CA GLU A 152 -0.05 -11.71 18.10
C GLU A 152 -0.82 -10.90 19.16
N PRO A 153 -0.14 -10.07 19.98
CA PRO A 153 -0.82 -9.15 20.88
C PRO A 153 -1.64 -8.10 20.11
N VAL A 154 -2.94 -8.00 20.38
CA VAL A 154 -3.86 -7.09 19.68
C VAL A 154 -4.39 -5.99 20.60
N ARG A 155 -4.40 -4.76 20.09
CA ARG A 155 -5.15 -3.63 20.64
C ARG A 155 -6.35 -3.34 19.73
N SER A 156 -7.57 -3.42 20.28
CA SER A 156 -8.80 -3.17 19.53
C SER A 156 -9.75 -2.22 20.26
N THR A 157 -10.65 -1.58 19.50
CA THR A 157 -11.81 -0.87 20.07
C THR A 157 -12.85 -1.86 20.61
N PRO A 158 -13.79 -1.40 21.46
CA PRO A 158 -14.92 -2.24 21.88
C PRO A 158 -15.80 -2.74 20.72
N GLN A 159 -15.75 -2.08 19.56
CA GLN A 159 -16.47 -2.48 18.34
C GLN A 159 -15.69 -3.52 17.51
N GLY A 160 -14.52 -3.96 17.97
CA GLY A 160 -13.72 -4.98 17.29
C GLY A 160 -12.80 -4.45 16.19
N GLN A 161 -12.64 -3.12 16.06
CA GLN A 161 -11.67 -2.55 15.13
C GLN A 161 -10.26 -2.75 15.67
N VAL A 162 -9.38 -3.36 14.87
CA VAL A 162 -7.96 -3.53 15.23
C VAL A 162 -7.23 -2.20 15.08
N CYS A 163 -6.65 -1.74 16.18
CA CYS A 163 -5.90 -0.48 16.25
C CYS A 163 -4.39 -0.71 16.24
N GLY A 164 -3.93 -1.88 16.68
CA GLY A 164 -2.52 -2.24 16.68
C GLY A 164 -2.32 -3.74 16.88
N ILE A 165 -1.28 -4.27 16.24
CA ILE A 165 -0.85 -5.66 16.32
C ILE A 165 0.62 -5.64 16.72
N ASN A 166 1.03 -6.49 17.66
CA ASN A 166 2.41 -6.56 18.16
C ASN A 166 3.00 -5.17 18.54
N GLY A 167 2.16 -4.32 19.14
CA GLY A 167 2.53 -2.96 19.52
C GLY A 167 2.64 -1.94 18.37
N TYR A 168 2.29 -2.30 17.14
CA TYR A 168 2.33 -1.42 15.97
C TYR A 168 0.95 -1.15 15.34
N PRO A 169 0.60 0.10 15.01
CA PRO A 169 1.24 1.31 15.54
C PRO A 169 1.05 1.39 17.07
N ALA A 170 2.00 2.03 17.74
CA ALA A 170 2.00 2.14 19.21
C ALA A 170 0.77 2.88 19.75
N SER A 171 0.19 3.78 18.96
CA SER A 171 -0.99 4.57 19.28
C SER A 171 -1.85 4.79 18.04
N GLY A 172 -3.04 5.35 18.25
CA GLY A 172 -3.99 5.64 17.19
C GLY A 172 -4.88 4.46 16.80
N CYS A 173 -5.89 4.71 15.98
CA CYS A 173 -6.82 3.68 15.51
C CYS A 173 -7.52 4.06 14.19
N GLY A 174 -6.72 4.36 13.16
CA GLY A 174 -7.26 4.68 11.82
C GLY A 174 -7.31 6.17 11.52
N GLU A 175 -6.20 6.89 11.72
CA GLU A 175 -6.12 8.31 11.37
C GLU A 175 -5.89 8.53 9.87
N GLN A 176 -6.28 9.73 9.40
CA GLN A 176 -5.84 10.24 8.10
C GLN A 176 -4.36 10.62 8.19
N VAL A 177 -3.57 10.16 7.23
CA VAL A 177 -2.15 10.50 7.11
C VAL A 177 -1.98 11.55 6.00
N PRO A 178 -1.26 12.66 6.24
CA PRO A 178 -1.03 13.68 5.21
C PRO A 178 -0.45 13.09 3.93
N LEU A 179 -1.05 13.36 2.76
CA LEU A 179 -0.56 12.88 1.46
C LEU A 179 0.90 13.26 1.17
N ALA A 180 1.34 14.42 1.66
CA ALA A 180 2.71 14.87 1.55
C ALA A 180 3.73 13.93 2.25
N ALA A 181 3.30 13.15 3.25
CA ALA A 181 4.15 12.15 3.91
C ALA A 181 4.29 10.85 3.09
N VAL A 182 3.35 10.57 2.18
CA VAL A 182 3.36 9.36 1.34
C VAL A 182 4.19 9.57 0.07
N ASN A 183 4.19 10.80 -0.48
CA ASN A 183 4.89 11.13 -1.73
C ASN A 183 6.36 11.56 -1.55
N THR A 184 6.85 11.73 -0.32
CA THR A 184 8.22 12.20 -0.05
C THR A 184 9.30 11.12 -0.17
N VAL A 185 8.93 9.88 -0.48
CA VAL A 185 9.87 8.75 -0.70
C VAL A 185 10.17 8.47 -2.17
N GLU A 186 9.44 9.06 -3.12
CA GLU A 186 9.74 8.91 -4.56
C GLU A 186 10.78 9.95 -5.05
N GLU A 187 10.98 11.04 -4.30
CA GLU A 187 12.00 12.06 -4.58
C GLU A 187 13.33 11.83 -3.81
N ILE A 188 13.69 10.57 -3.54
CA ILE A 188 15.03 10.21 -3.03
C ILE A 188 15.64 9.08 -3.86
N SER A 189 15.36 9.06 -5.17
CA SER A 189 16.05 8.20 -6.13
C SER A 189 16.34 8.89 -7.46
N THR A 190 16.75 10.17 -7.42
CA THR A 190 17.50 10.78 -8.55
C THR A 190 18.34 12.00 -8.13
N ALA A 191 19.09 11.93 -7.02
CA ALA A 191 20.09 12.97 -6.72
C ALA A 191 21.25 12.45 -5.85
N ASP A 192 21.81 11.29 -6.18
CA ASP A 192 23.19 10.96 -5.79
C ASP A 192 23.93 10.35 -6.98
N SER A 193 24.25 11.23 -7.92
CA SER A 193 25.27 11.04 -8.95
C SER A 193 25.66 12.43 -9.45
N THR A 194 26.28 13.20 -8.58
CA THR A 194 27.15 14.31 -9.01
C THR A 194 28.46 14.15 -8.28
N ALA A 195 29.37 13.52 -9.03
CA ALA A 195 30.79 13.36 -8.81
C ALA A 195 31.42 14.34 -7.81
N ALA A 196 32.08 13.75 -6.83
CA ALA A 196 33.18 14.37 -6.13
C ALA A 196 34.34 14.71 -7.10
N GLN A 197 34.99 15.85 -6.82
CA GLN A 197 36.31 16.32 -7.26
C GLN A 197 36.35 16.97 -8.67
N SER A 198 36.86 18.19 -8.87
CA SER A 198 38.00 18.84 -8.20
C SER A 198 37.95 20.38 -8.35
N THR A 199 38.33 21.10 -7.29
CA THR A 199 38.85 22.47 -7.36
C THR A 199 40.38 22.39 -7.36
N THR A 200 41.07 23.02 -8.31
CA THR A 200 42.41 23.60 -8.12
C THR A 200 42.71 24.60 -9.24
N ASP A 201 43.20 25.76 -8.82
CA ASP A 201 43.60 26.93 -9.58
C ASP A 201 44.71 26.73 -10.61
N SER A 202 44.64 27.56 -11.65
CA SER A 202 45.73 28.21 -12.41
C SER A 202 47.17 27.70 -12.23
N SER A 203 47.75 27.13 -13.30
CA SER A 203 48.99 27.63 -13.95
C SER A 203 49.56 26.66 -15.01
N GLY A 204 49.84 27.20 -16.21
CA GLY A 204 50.94 26.77 -17.10
C GLY A 204 50.87 25.39 -17.75
N VAL A 205 50.46 25.34 -19.02
CA VAL A 205 50.74 24.21 -19.93
C VAL A 205 52.20 24.24 -20.41
N PRO A 206 52.94 23.11 -20.34
CA PRO A 206 54.04 22.86 -21.27
C PRO A 206 53.65 21.76 -22.26
N THR A 207 53.58 22.15 -23.53
CA THR A 207 53.50 21.28 -24.71
C THR A 207 54.80 20.51 -24.90
N TRP A 208 54.88 19.26 -24.45
CA TRP A 208 55.80 18.23 -24.99
C TRP A 208 55.60 16.89 -24.25
N VAL A 209 55.06 15.86 -24.92
CA VAL A 209 55.57 14.47 -24.98
C VAL A 209 54.67 13.70 -26.00
N PRO A 210 55.24 13.09 -27.05
CA PRO A 210 54.48 12.40 -28.10
C PRO A 210 54.13 10.94 -27.75
N PHE A 211 53.06 10.46 -28.39
CA PHE A 211 52.61 9.07 -28.43
C PHE A 211 53.74 8.07 -28.76
N ALA A 212 53.82 6.98 -28.00
CA ALA A 212 54.62 5.80 -28.34
C ALA A 212 53.74 4.54 -28.38
N VAL A 213 53.91 3.84 -29.49
CA VAL A 213 53.25 2.61 -29.98
C VAL A 213 53.69 1.36 -29.21
N GLY A 214 52.80 0.37 -29.11
CA GLY A 214 53.18 -1.03 -29.38
C GLY A 214 52.97 -2.06 -28.27
N GLY A 215 52.27 -3.16 -28.60
CA GLY A 215 52.38 -4.42 -27.88
C GLY A 215 51.20 -5.38 -28.04
N ILE A 216 51.20 -6.19 -29.10
CA ILE A 216 50.36 -7.40 -29.24
C ILE A 216 50.97 -8.54 -28.42
N ILE A 217 50.19 -9.27 -27.61
CA ILE A 217 50.42 -10.70 -27.32
C ILE A 217 49.07 -11.45 -27.30
N VAL A 218 48.98 -12.47 -28.17
CA VAL A 218 47.90 -13.47 -28.28
C VAL A 218 48.42 -14.81 -27.76
N ILE A 219 47.79 -15.40 -26.72
CA ILE A 219 47.78 -16.84 -26.35
C ILE A 219 46.59 -17.00 -25.35
N GLY A 220 45.66 -17.97 -25.34
CA GLY A 220 45.35 -19.19 -26.09
C GLY A 220 44.11 -19.85 -25.44
N LEU A 221 43.33 -20.61 -26.22
CA LEU A 221 42.12 -21.38 -25.81
C LEU A 221 42.49 -22.69 -25.08
N ALA A 222 41.66 -23.16 -24.11
CA ALA A 222 41.13 -24.55 -23.98
C ALA A 222 40.68 -24.94 -22.56
N GLY A 223 39.57 -25.71 -22.47
CA GLY A 223 39.20 -26.57 -21.32
C GLY A 223 37.71 -26.48 -20.90
N ALA A 224 36.75 -26.88 -21.74
CA ALA A 224 36.19 -28.23 -21.92
C ALA A 224 35.22 -28.71 -20.81
N ALA A 225 33.95 -28.81 -21.20
CA ALA A 225 32.84 -29.45 -20.49
C ALA A 225 32.90 -30.98 -20.60
N VAL A 226 32.79 -31.70 -19.47
CA VAL A 226 32.37 -33.12 -19.42
C VAL A 226 31.75 -33.43 -18.05
N ALA A 227 30.42 -33.46 -17.95
CA ALA A 227 29.74 -34.11 -16.83
C ALA A 227 28.27 -34.51 -17.16
N MET A 228 28.08 -35.23 -18.27
CA MET A 228 26.90 -36.07 -18.49
C MET A 228 27.34 -37.31 -19.27
N SER A 229 27.32 -38.49 -18.63
CA SER A 229 27.24 -39.85 -19.24
C SER A 229 27.98 -40.99 -18.51
N ARG A 230 28.22 -40.92 -17.20
CA ARG A 230 28.27 -42.15 -16.38
C ARG A 230 26.86 -42.41 -15.84
N ARG A 231 25.93 -42.92 -16.66
CA ARG A 231 25.71 -44.36 -16.92
C ARG A 231 25.66 -45.14 -15.60
N ARG A 232 24.49 -45.64 -15.23
CA ARG A 232 24.00 -46.95 -15.71
C ARG A 232 25.07 -48.01 -15.47
N ASN A 233 25.23 -48.38 -14.21
CA ASN A 233 25.29 -49.75 -13.70
C ASN A 233 25.42 -49.68 -12.18
N GLY A 234 24.29 -49.92 -11.51
CA GLY A 234 24.05 -49.88 -10.07
C GLY A 234 22.55 -49.94 -9.87
#